data_AF-A0A7X3XXL3-F1
#
_entry.id   AF-A0A7X3XXL3-F1
#
_cell.length_a   1.000
_cell.length_b   1.000
_cell.length_c   1.000
_cell.angle_alpha   90.00
_cell.angle_beta   90.00
_cell.angle_gamma   90.00
#
_symmetry.space_group_name_H-M   'P 1'
#
loop_
_entity.id
_entity.type
_entity.pdbx_description
1 polymer ?
#
loop_
_entity_poly.entity_id
_entity_poly.type
_entity_poly.pdbx_seq_one_letter_code
_entity_poly.pdbx_strand_id
1 'polypeptide(L)' 'MPSTHRLSVNLTAEEHREIAALAEASRVSRAWIGRQALIEFLERYRDRELQLPLDLRRASHRRNQP' A
#
# COMPACT_ATOMS: atom_id res chain seq x y z
N MET A 1 1.66 -10.28 -16.65
CA MET A 1 1.34 -9.01 -17.35
C MET A 1 2.17 -7.90 -16.72
N PRO A 2 2.80 -7.00 -17.50
CA PRO A 2 3.45 -5.84 -16.91
C PRO A 2 2.41 -5.07 -16.09
N SER A 3 2.80 -4.61 -14.91
CA SER A 3 1.91 -3.85 -14.02
C SER A 3 1.53 -2.52 -14.68
N THR A 4 0.34 -2.46 -15.26
CA THR A 4 -0.18 -1.33 -16.06
C THR A 4 -0.47 -0.07 -15.24
N HIS A 5 -0.47 -0.15 -13.92
CA HIS A 5 -0.79 0.98 -13.03
C HIS A 5 0.35 1.23 -12.04
N ARG A 6 0.92 2.44 -12.08
CA ARG A 6 1.95 2.92 -11.17
C ARG A 6 1.33 3.75 -10.05
N LEU A 7 1.60 3.35 -8.81
CA LEU A 7 1.32 4.15 -7.61
C LEU A 7 2.62 4.82 -7.15
N SER A 8 2.57 6.11 -6.83
CA SER A 8 3.67 6.85 -6.21
C SER A 8 3.24 7.31 -4.83
N VAL A 9 4.07 7.08 -3.82
CA VAL A 9 3.84 7.50 -2.44
C VAL A 9 5.06 8.27 -1.95
N ASN A 10 4.84 9.34 -1.20
CA ASN A 10 5.90 10.07 -0.54
C ASN A 10 6.26 9.34 0.76
N LEU A 11 7.55 9.19 1.02
CA LEU A 11 8.08 8.62 2.24
C LEU A 11 8.83 9.71 2.99
N THR A 12 8.76 9.66 4.31
CA THR A 12 9.73 10.34 5.17
C THR A 12 11.13 9.74 4.95
N ALA A 13 12.16 10.49 5.35
CA ALA A 13 13.53 10.01 5.26
C ALA A 13 13.76 8.74 6.12
N GLU A 14 13.03 8.62 7.24
CA GLU A 14 13.08 7.45 8.11
C GLU A 14 12.47 6.22 7.44
N GLU A 15 11.23 6.31 6.96
CA GLU A 15 10.56 5.21 6.23
C GLU A 15 11.37 4.75 5.02
N HIS A 16 11.96 5.69 4.27
CA HIS A 16 12.83 5.34 3.14
C HIS A 16 14.06 4.54 3.58
N ARG A 17 14.69 4.91 4.71
CA ARG A 17 15.85 4.18 5.25
C ARG A 17 15.47 2.79 5.72
N GLU A 18 14.35 2.65 6.43
CA GLU A 18 13.87 1.35 6.90
C GLU A 18 13.54 0.40 5.75
N ILE A 19 12.80 0.87 4.74
CA ILE A 19 12.48 0.07 3.54
C ILE A 19 13.76 -0.30 2.79
N ALA A 20 14.74 0.61 2.69
CA ALA A 20 16.02 0.31 2.08
C ALA A 20 16.77 -0.79 2.86
N ALA A 21 16.86 -0.68 4.18
CA ALA A 21 17.53 -1.67 5.01
C ALA A 21 16.87 -3.06 4.90
N LEU A 22 15.54 -3.12 4.89
CA LEU A 22 14.79 -4.36 4.72
C LEU A 22 15.03 -4.99 3.34
N ALA A 23 15.03 -4.19 2.28
CA ALA A 23 15.30 -4.64 0.92
C ALA A 23 16.69 -5.29 0.80
N GLU A 24 17.72 -4.64 1.36
CA GLU A 24 19.09 -5.16 1.37
C GLU A 24 19.19 -6.47 2.17
N ALA A 25 18.64 -6.50 3.39
CA ALA A 25 18.69 -7.67 4.27
C ALA A 25 17.99 -8.90 3.65
N SER A 26 16.88 -8.68 2.94
CA SER A 26 16.11 -9.76 2.31
C SER A 26 16.49 -10.04 0.85
N ARG A 27 17.43 -9.27 0.26
CA ARG A 27 17.83 -9.37 -1.17
C ARG A 27 16.67 -9.25 -2.15
N VAL A 28 15.74 -8.33 -1.88
CA VAL A 28 14.57 -8.05 -2.72
C VAL A 28 14.52 -6.57 -3.09
N SER A 29 13.76 -6.22 -4.13
CA SER A 29 13.61 -4.81 -4.49
C SER A 29 12.66 -4.07 -3.54
N ARG A 30 12.90 -2.77 -3.33
CA ARG A 30 11.98 -1.90 -2.56
C ARG A 30 10.56 -1.89 -3.14
N ALA A 31 10.46 -1.97 -4.47
CA ALA A 31 9.17 -2.06 -5.17
C ALA A 31 8.43 -3.36 -4.85
N TRP A 32 9.16 -4.48 -4.71
CA TRP A 32 8.57 -5.74 -4.28
C TRP A 32 8.03 -5.66 -2.85
N ILE A 33 8.79 -5.06 -1.92
CA ILE A 33 8.34 -4.84 -0.54
C ILE A 33 7.05 -4.00 -0.52
N GLY A 34 7.05 -2.85 -1.21
CA GLY A 34 5.85 -2.01 -1.30
C GLY A 34 4.64 -2.75 -1.86
N ARG A 35 4.84 -3.60 -2.89
CA ARG A 35 3.78 -4.43 -3.44
C ARG A 35 3.28 -5.50 -2.45
N GLN A 36 4.17 -6.16 -1.72
CA GLN A 36 3.77 -7.17 -0.72
C GLN A 36 2.99 -6.53 0.43
N ALA A 37 3.47 -5.40 0.96
CA ALA A 37 2.77 -4.67 2.00
C ALA A 37 1.35 -4.26 1.56
N LEU A 38 1.18 -3.81 0.30
CA LEU A 38 -0.15 -3.50 -0.26
C LEU A 38 -1.05 -4.74 -0.39
N ILE A 39 -0.51 -5.90 -0.81
CA ILE A 39 -1.29 -7.13 -0.93
C ILE A 39 -1.78 -7.59 0.44
N GLU A 40 -0.87 -7.70 1.39
CA GLU A 40 -1.17 -8.14 2.75
C GLU A 40 -2.17 -7.21 3.44
N PHE A 41 -2.02 -5.90 3.23
CA PHE A 41 -2.97 -4.91 3.70
C PHE A 41 -4.38 -5.12 3.12
N LEU A 42 -4.49 -5.34 1.80
CA LEU A 42 -5.79 -5.53 1.14
C LEU A 42 -6.47 -6.84 1.56
N GLU A 43 -5.69 -7.89 1.79
CA GLU A 43 -6.19 -9.18 2.30
C GLU A 43 -6.77 -9.02 3.70
N ARG A 44 -5.98 -8.47 4.64
CA ARG A 44 -6.44 -8.21 6.02
C ARG A 44 -7.66 -7.28 6.09
N TYR A 45 -7.76 -6.30 5.19
CA TYR A 45 -8.93 -5.42 5.11
C TYR A 45 -10.18 -6.15 4.58
N ARG A 46 -10.02 -7.02 3.56
CA ARG A 46 -11.13 -7.81 3.02
C ARG A 46 -11.74 -8.72 4.08
N ASP A 47 -10.89 -9.32 4.90
CA ASP A 47 -11.29 -10.25 5.96
C ASP A 47 -11.79 -9.54 7.23
N ARG A 48 -11.89 -8.19 7.19
CA ARG A 48 -12.32 -7.30 8.29
C ARG A 48 -11.44 -7.34 9.54
N GLU A 49 -10.23 -7.86 9.43
CA GLU A 49 -9.28 -7.91 10.54
C GLU A 49 -8.70 -6.53 10.88
N LEU A 50 -8.72 -5.59 9.92
CA LEU A 50 -8.26 -4.21 10.12
C LEU A 50 -9.35 -3.21 9.74
N GLN A 51 -9.77 -2.37 10.70
CA GLN A 51 -10.52 -1.14 10.41
C GLN A 51 -9.53 0.01 10.23
N LEU A 52 -9.64 0.72 9.11
CA LEU A 52 -8.85 1.92 8.87
C LEU A 52 -9.44 3.12 9.63
N PRO A 53 -8.61 4.10 10.04
CA PRO A 53 -9.10 5.39 10.52
C PRO A 53 -9.83 6.21 9.43
N LEU A 54 -9.90 5.72 8.19
CA LEU A 54 -10.75 6.25 7.13
C LEU A 54 -11.82 5.22 6.74
N ASP A 55 -13.09 5.59 6.92
CA ASP A 55 -14.20 4.86 6.32
C ASP A 55 -14.22 5.08 4.80
N LEU A 56 -13.51 4.21 4.09
CA LEU A 56 -13.44 4.24 2.62
C LEU A 56 -14.79 3.97 1.95
N ARG A 57 -15.81 3.47 2.67
CA ARG A 57 -17.16 3.22 2.13
C ARG A 57 -17.94 4.52 1.92
N ARG A 58 -17.57 5.60 2.61
CA ARG A 58 -18.21 6.91 2.48
C ARG A 58 -17.67 7.71 1.29
N ALA A 59 -16.41 7.47 0.88
CA ALA A 59 -15.77 8.17 -0.24
C ALA A 59 -16.27 7.70 -1.62
N SER A 60 -16.77 6.47 -1.74
CA SER A 60 -17.37 5.93 -2.97
C SER A 60 -18.74 6.54 -3.29
N HIS A 61 -19.47 7.06 -2.30
CA HIS A 61 -20.80 7.65 -2.52
C HIS A 61 -20.80 9.06 -3.11
N ARG A 62 -19.65 9.76 -3.12
CA ARG A 62 -19.56 11.17 -3.55
C ARG A 62 -19.17 11.37 -5.03
N ARG A 63 -18.95 10.28 -5.78
CA ARG A 63 -18.49 10.34 -7.17
C ARG A 63 -19.58 10.20 -8.23
N ASN A 64 -20.83 9.98 -7.80
CA ASN A 64 -22.01 9.91 -8.66
C ASN A 64 -23.11 10.85 -8.14
N GLN A 65 -22.87 12.16 -8.14
CA GLN A 65 -23.96 13.13 -8.24
C GLN A 65 -23.78 13.89 -9.56
N PRO A 66 -24.83 13.92 -10.41
CA PRO A 66 -24.81 14.58 -11.72
C PRO A 66 -24.69 16.11 -11.61
#